data_AF-A0A7S2KQ32-F1
#
_entry.id   AF-A0A7S2KQ32-F1
#
_cell.length_a   1.000
_cell.length_b   1.000
_cell.length_c   1.000
_cell.angle_alpha   90.00
_cell.angle_beta   90.00
_cell.angle_gamma   90.00
#
_symmetry.space_group_name_H-M   'P 1'
#
loop_
_entity.id
_entity.type
_entity.pdbx_description
1 polymer ?
#
loop_
_entity_poly.entity_id
_entity_poly.type
_entity_poly.pdbx_seq_one_letter_code
_entity_poly.pdbx_strand_id
1 'polypeptide(L)'
;PSAYGGPSAGGPSPSAGPAQSLSVAGCSNPTVATIIQGNFSTSGNNHGKPVYRKEAASSQSVTVLIYFWDERDGESFSGWWFGPKVGGDQVWAYNGQKGSPTPPSSGWRVPWDGPTDSLRISPASGSKAAGDGRDGPT
;
A
#
# COMPACT_ATOMS: atom_id res chain seq x y z
N PRO A 1 -11.19 44.51 -34.30
CA PRO A 1 -12.08 43.41 -33.84
C PRO A 1 -11.55 42.08 -34.36
N SER A 2 -11.03 41.23 -33.46
CA SER A 2 -10.99 39.77 -33.55
C SER A 2 -10.31 39.29 -32.26
N ALA A 3 -11.14 38.92 -31.29
CA ALA A 3 -10.74 38.34 -30.02
C ALA A 3 -10.49 36.83 -30.21
N TYR A 4 -9.35 36.34 -29.76
CA TYR A 4 -9.17 34.91 -29.47
C TYR A 4 -9.41 34.71 -27.97
N GLY A 5 -10.60 34.22 -27.63
CA GLY A 5 -10.85 33.51 -26.37
C GLY A 5 -10.25 32.09 -26.47
N GLY A 6 -9.99 31.35 -25.40
CA GLY A 6 -10.13 31.53 -23.97
C GLY A 6 -9.31 30.41 -23.29
N PRO A 7 -9.33 30.27 -21.95
CA PRO A 7 -8.50 29.32 -21.23
C PRO A 7 -9.12 27.91 -21.25
N SER A 8 -8.39 26.91 -21.76
CA SER A 8 -8.81 25.51 -21.67
C SER A 8 -8.41 24.91 -20.32
N ALA A 9 -9.40 24.94 -19.42
CA ALA A 9 -9.79 23.90 -18.48
C ALA A 9 -8.69 23.07 -17.78
N GLY A 10 -8.54 23.31 -16.48
CA GLY A 10 -8.10 22.29 -15.54
C GLY A 10 -9.02 21.08 -15.61
N GLY A 11 -8.47 19.93 -15.99
CA GLY A 11 -9.16 18.66 -15.85
C GLY A 11 -9.26 18.29 -14.35
N PRO A 12 -10.39 17.74 -13.89
CA PRO A 12 -10.49 17.27 -12.52
C PRO A 12 -9.48 16.14 -12.30
N SER A 13 -8.59 16.32 -11.31
CA SER A 13 -7.79 15.24 -10.74
C SER A 13 -8.71 14.07 -10.40
N PRO A 14 -8.33 12.81 -10.68
CA PRO A 14 -9.20 11.67 -10.43
C PRO A 14 -9.57 11.66 -8.95
N SER A 15 -10.88 11.72 -8.69
CA SER A 15 -11.49 11.54 -7.38
C SER A 15 -11.02 10.19 -6.84
N ALA A 16 -9.98 10.22 -5.98
CA ALA A 16 -9.58 9.06 -5.22
C ALA A 16 -10.80 8.66 -4.37
N GLY A 17 -11.37 7.50 -4.67
CA GLY A 17 -12.33 6.85 -3.77
C GLY A 17 -11.75 6.77 -2.35
N PRO A 18 -12.58 6.52 -1.32
CA PRO A 18 -12.12 6.52 0.06
C PRO A 18 -10.87 5.63 0.19
N ALA A 19 -9.74 6.26 0.51
CA ALA A 19 -8.46 5.59 0.64
C ALA A 19 -8.62 4.50 1.70
N GLN A 20 -8.58 3.23 1.27
CA GLN A 20 -8.64 2.12 2.19
C GLN A 20 -7.31 2.06 2.94
N SER A 21 -7.37 2.19 4.26
CA SER A 21 -6.24 1.98 5.15
C SER A 21 -6.19 0.51 5.56
N LEU A 22 -4.98 -0.03 5.70
CA LEU A 22 -4.72 -1.40 6.14
C LEU A 22 -3.89 -1.39 7.43
N SER A 23 -4.05 -2.42 8.23
CA SER A 23 -3.19 -2.74 9.37
C SER A 23 -2.51 -4.07 9.10
N VAL A 24 -1.19 -4.10 9.28
CA VAL A 24 -0.34 -5.28 9.09
C VAL A 24 0.24 -5.68 10.44
N ALA A 25 -0.03 -6.91 10.86
CA ALA A 25 0.37 -7.46 12.14
C ALA A 25 0.70 -8.96 12.05
N GLY A 26 1.27 -9.53 13.12
CA GLY A 26 1.85 -10.88 13.06
C GLY A 26 3.15 -10.88 12.27
N CYS A 27 3.62 -12.05 11.85
CA CYS A 27 4.97 -12.33 11.33
C CYS A 27 5.88 -12.99 12.37
N SER A 28 6.25 -14.23 12.06
CA SER A 28 7.11 -15.07 12.90
C SER A 28 8.59 -14.72 12.73
N ASN A 29 8.97 -14.12 11.61
CA ASN A 29 10.33 -13.60 11.42
C ASN A 29 10.46 -12.21 12.08
N PRO A 30 11.22 -12.06 13.18
CA PRO A 30 11.27 -10.82 13.94
C PRO A 30 11.92 -9.67 13.17
N THR A 31 12.92 -9.97 12.33
CA THR A 31 13.61 -8.96 11.51
C THR A 31 12.67 -8.36 10.48
N VAL A 32 11.92 -9.21 9.77
CA VAL A 32 10.93 -8.77 8.79
C VAL A 32 9.75 -8.08 9.49
N ALA A 33 9.28 -8.61 10.62
CA ALA A 33 8.18 -8.05 11.39
C ALA A 33 8.41 -6.57 11.74
N THR A 34 9.61 -6.22 12.25
CA THR A 34 9.98 -4.83 12.56
C THR A 34 9.89 -3.91 11.34
N ILE A 35 10.17 -4.43 10.14
CA ILE A 35 10.14 -3.65 8.90
C ILE A 35 8.70 -3.49 8.40
N ILE A 36 7.91 -4.56 8.34
CA ILE A 36 6.64 -4.55 7.60
C ILE A 36 5.38 -4.31 8.45
N GLN A 37 5.42 -4.54 9.76
CA GLN A 37 4.25 -4.31 10.63
C GLN A 37 3.90 -2.83 10.75
N GLY A 38 2.61 -2.50 10.76
CA GLY A 38 2.12 -1.14 10.97
C GLY A 38 0.92 -0.79 10.10
N ASN A 39 0.60 0.50 10.04
CA ASN A 39 -0.50 1.03 9.25
C ASN A 39 -0.05 1.38 7.84
N PHE A 40 -0.91 1.12 6.87
CA PHE A 40 -0.68 1.40 5.46
C PHE A 40 -1.86 2.18 4.91
N SER A 41 -1.56 3.11 4.01
CA SER A 41 -2.58 3.88 3.28
C SER A 41 -2.38 3.70 1.78
N THR A 42 -3.48 3.75 1.02
CA THR A 42 -3.44 3.67 -0.45
C THR A 42 -2.59 4.82 -1.01
N SER A 43 -1.67 4.52 -1.91
CA SER A 43 -0.68 5.47 -2.45
C SER A 43 -0.63 5.53 -3.97
N GLY A 44 -1.29 4.59 -4.66
CA GLY A 44 -1.31 4.51 -6.12
C GLY A 44 -1.97 3.23 -6.61
N ASN A 45 -1.66 2.85 -7.84
CA ASN A 45 -2.18 1.67 -8.51
C ASN A 45 -1.07 1.00 -9.35
N ASN A 46 -1.03 -0.33 -9.36
CA ASN A 46 -0.14 -1.12 -10.20
C ASN A 46 -0.90 -2.32 -10.79
N HIS A 47 -0.77 -2.56 -12.10
CA HIS A 47 -1.49 -3.61 -12.84
C HIS A 47 -2.99 -3.71 -12.50
N GLY A 48 -3.66 -2.57 -12.42
CA GLY A 48 -5.10 -2.50 -12.13
C GLY A 48 -5.49 -2.79 -10.68
N LYS A 49 -4.52 -2.89 -9.76
CA LYS A 49 -4.76 -3.10 -8.33
C LYS A 49 -4.11 -2.00 -7.47
N PRO A 50 -4.68 -1.67 -6.30
CA PRO A 50 -4.13 -0.62 -5.43
C PRO A 50 -2.72 -0.96 -4.91
N VAL A 51 -1.90 0.08 -4.77
CA VAL A 51 -0.60 0.05 -4.09
C VAL A 51 -0.75 0.72 -2.74
N TYR A 52 -0.36 0.03 -1.67
CA TYR A 52 -0.39 0.57 -0.32
C TYR A 52 1.01 0.92 0.15
N ARG A 53 1.16 2.05 0.84
CA ARG A 53 2.43 2.48 1.42
C ARG A 53 2.31 2.52 2.93
N LYS A 54 3.30 1.97 3.62
CA LYS A 54 3.41 2.05 5.08
C LYS A 54 3.52 3.50 5.51
N GLU A 55 2.72 3.87 6.50
CA GLU A 55 2.81 5.17 7.15
C GLU A 55 4.15 5.26 7.88
N ALA A 56 4.96 6.26 7.52
CA ALA A 56 6.28 6.42 8.09
C ALA A 56 6.15 6.83 9.57
N ALA A 57 6.82 6.09 10.45
CA ALA A 57 6.93 6.49 11.86
C ALA A 57 7.90 7.68 12.04
N SER A 58 8.82 7.86 11.10
CA SER A 58 9.81 8.94 11.05
C SER A 58 10.38 9.13 9.64
N SER A 59 11.06 10.25 9.38
CA SER A 59 11.72 10.52 8.08
C SER A 59 12.84 9.52 7.71
N GLN A 60 13.28 8.69 8.67
CA GLN A 60 14.31 7.66 8.47
C GLN A 60 13.70 6.26 8.25
N SER A 61 12.37 6.14 8.25
CA SER A 61 11.69 4.86 8.05
C SER A 61 11.94 4.33 6.65
N VAL A 62 12.27 3.03 6.55
CA VAL A 62 12.34 2.33 5.26
C VAL A 62 10.97 2.41 4.59
N THR A 63 10.95 2.71 3.30
CA THR A 63 9.70 2.66 2.52
C THR A 63 9.27 1.20 2.39
N VAL A 64 8.02 0.91 2.73
CA VAL A 64 7.43 -0.42 2.57
C VAL A 64 6.15 -0.27 1.77
N LEU A 65 6.05 -1.02 0.68
CA LEU A 65 4.92 -1.05 -0.22
C LEU A 65 4.29 -2.43 -0.24
N ILE A 66 2.97 -2.47 -0.39
CA ILE A 66 2.20 -3.66 -0.75
C ILE A 66 1.65 -3.42 -2.14
N TYR A 67 2.02 -4.28 -3.10
CA TYR A 67 1.64 -4.11 -4.49
C TYR A 67 1.41 -5.45 -5.17
N PHE A 68 0.64 -5.43 -6.25
CA PHE A 68 0.42 -6.60 -7.10
C PHE A 68 1.40 -6.59 -8.28
N TRP A 69 1.81 -7.77 -8.74
CA TRP A 69 2.56 -8.00 -9.98
C TRP A 69 1.79 -8.99 -10.86
N ASP A 70 1.66 -8.69 -12.16
CA ASP A 70 0.99 -9.57 -13.11
C ASP A 70 1.93 -10.70 -13.59
N GLU A 71 1.47 -11.49 -14.56
CA GLU A 71 2.19 -12.66 -15.08
C GLU A 71 3.24 -12.35 -16.14
N ARG A 72 3.59 -11.07 -16.38
CA ARG A 72 4.52 -10.66 -17.46
C ARG A 72 5.90 -11.31 -17.37
N ASP A 73 6.37 -11.59 -16.15
CA ASP A 73 7.67 -12.23 -15.89
C ASP A 73 7.53 -13.71 -15.55
N GLY A 74 6.31 -14.25 -15.66
CA GLY A 74 5.98 -15.65 -15.42
C GLY A 74 5.03 -15.87 -14.25
N GLU A 75 4.32 -17.00 -14.33
CA GLU A 75 3.25 -17.39 -13.40
C GLU A 75 3.70 -17.42 -11.93
N SER A 76 4.98 -17.75 -11.69
CA SER A 76 5.59 -17.83 -10.35
C SER A 76 5.79 -16.46 -9.69
N PHE A 77 5.89 -15.38 -10.48
CA PHE A 77 6.11 -14.02 -9.99
C PHE A 77 4.82 -13.22 -9.82
N SER A 78 3.72 -13.72 -10.41
CA SER A 78 2.44 -13.04 -10.32
C SER A 78 1.77 -13.24 -8.96
N GLY A 79 1.42 -12.14 -8.31
CA GLY A 79 0.84 -12.15 -6.98
C GLY A 79 1.07 -10.83 -6.26
N TRP A 80 0.91 -10.87 -4.94
CA TRP A 80 1.08 -9.73 -4.06
C TRP A 80 2.43 -9.78 -3.35
N TRP A 81 3.06 -8.61 -3.22
CA TRP A 81 4.42 -8.46 -2.74
C TRP A 81 4.53 -7.38 -1.68
N PHE A 82 5.40 -7.62 -0.70
CA PHE A 82 5.97 -6.57 0.14
C PHE A 82 7.36 -6.21 -0.37
N GLY A 83 7.62 -4.93 -0.65
CA GLY A 83 8.94 -4.48 -1.09
C GLY A 83 9.13 -2.96 -0.96
N PRO A 84 10.37 -2.45 -1.08
CA PRO A 84 10.66 -1.02 -0.95
C PRO A 84 10.27 -0.22 -2.21
N LYS A 85 10.09 -0.92 -3.34
CA LYS A 85 9.76 -0.35 -4.64
C LYS A 85 8.88 -1.35 -5.41
N VAL A 86 7.88 -0.85 -6.12
CA VAL A 86 7.07 -1.66 -7.05
C VAL A 86 7.98 -2.22 -8.15
N GLY A 87 7.96 -3.55 -8.32
CA GLY A 87 8.77 -4.24 -9.33
C GLY A 87 10.28 -4.16 -9.09
N GLY A 88 10.72 -3.91 -7.86
CA GLY A 88 12.14 -3.99 -7.49
C GLY A 88 12.55 -5.42 -7.09
N ASP A 89 13.84 -5.71 -7.16
CA ASP A 89 14.39 -7.05 -6.87
C ASP A 89 14.42 -7.40 -5.37
N GLN A 90 14.28 -6.39 -4.49
CA GLN A 90 14.23 -6.60 -3.04
C GLN A 90 12.79 -6.77 -2.58
N VAL A 91 12.50 -7.89 -1.92
CA VAL A 91 11.16 -8.23 -1.43
C VAL A 91 11.25 -8.93 -0.08
N TRP A 92 10.25 -8.71 0.77
CA TRP A 92 10.17 -9.31 2.12
C TRP A 92 9.17 -10.45 2.20
N ALA A 93 8.05 -10.34 1.50
CA ALA A 93 6.95 -11.30 1.58
C ALA A 93 6.23 -11.44 0.24
N TYR A 94 5.67 -12.62 -0.01
CA TYR A 94 4.96 -12.95 -1.23
C TYR A 94 3.67 -13.72 -0.96
N ASN A 95 2.66 -13.49 -1.79
CA ASN A 95 1.43 -14.26 -1.83
C ASN A 95 0.92 -14.40 -3.27
N GLY A 96 0.82 -15.64 -3.77
CA GLY A 96 0.46 -15.94 -5.16
C GLY A 96 -1.03 -15.79 -5.53
N GLN A 97 -1.87 -15.20 -4.68
CA GLN A 97 -3.31 -15.09 -4.93
C GLN A 97 -3.66 -13.96 -5.93
N LYS A 98 -3.80 -14.32 -7.21
CA LYS A 98 -3.99 -13.40 -8.34
C LYS A 98 -5.38 -12.79 -8.46
N GLY A 99 -6.39 -13.59 -8.15
CA GLY A 99 -7.81 -13.19 -8.26
C GLY A 99 -8.24 -12.15 -7.23
N SER A 100 -7.42 -11.88 -6.20
CA SER A 100 -7.78 -10.93 -5.15
C SER A 100 -7.67 -9.49 -5.66
N PRO A 101 -8.71 -8.63 -5.53
CA PRO A 101 -8.64 -7.22 -5.91
C PRO A 101 -7.80 -6.39 -4.94
N THR A 102 -7.65 -6.85 -3.70
CA THR A 102 -6.86 -6.27 -2.61
C THR A 102 -5.88 -7.30 -2.06
N PRO A 103 -4.84 -6.89 -1.32
CA PRO A 103 -3.88 -7.84 -0.76
C PRO A 103 -4.58 -8.87 0.15
N PRO A 104 -4.25 -10.17 0.02
CA PRO A 104 -4.85 -11.22 0.85
C PRO A 104 -4.60 -10.98 2.34
N SER A 105 -5.60 -11.28 3.17
CA SER A 105 -5.49 -11.13 4.62
C SER A 105 -4.49 -12.09 5.26
N SER A 106 -4.08 -13.15 4.57
CA SER A 106 -3.17 -14.19 5.07
C SER A 106 -2.63 -15.09 3.96
N GLY A 107 -1.81 -16.08 4.32
CA GLY A 107 -1.18 -17.01 3.37
C GLY A 107 0.12 -16.46 2.77
N TRP A 108 0.71 -15.47 3.44
CA TRP A 108 1.97 -14.86 3.03
C TRP A 108 3.15 -15.77 3.35
N ARG A 109 4.12 -15.82 2.45
CA ARG A 109 5.43 -16.44 2.69
C ARG A 109 6.40 -15.38 3.19
N VAL A 110 7.09 -15.64 4.30
CA VAL A 110 8.12 -14.76 4.87
C VAL A 110 9.35 -15.58 5.29
N PRO A 111 10.55 -15.38 4.69
CA PRO A 111 10.80 -14.54 3.51
C PRO A 111 9.96 -14.99 2.31
N TRP A 112 9.94 -14.21 1.24
CA TRP A 112 9.08 -14.44 0.07
C TRP A 112 9.18 -15.86 -0.54
N ASP A 113 10.34 -16.50 -0.42
CA ASP A 113 10.65 -17.87 -0.85
C ASP A 113 10.57 -18.92 0.29
N GLY A 114 10.26 -18.48 1.50
CA GLY A 114 10.14 -19.31 2.70
C GLY A 114 8.77 -20.00 2.86
N PRO A 115 8.51 -20.58 4.05
CA PRO A 115 7.23 -21.18 4.38
C PRO A 115 6.15 -20.12 4.56
N THR A 116 4.88 -20.57 4.59
CA THR A 116 3.76 -19.72 4.98
C THR A 116 3.93 -19.26 6.43
N ASP A 117 3.77 -17.96 6.63
CA ASP A 117 4.00 -17.25 7.86
C ASP A 117 2.69 -16.83 8.55
N SER A 118 2.77 -16.35 9.80
CA SER A 118 1.65 -15.88 10.59
C SER A 118 1.17 -14.46 10.27
N LEU A 119 1.78 -13.77 9.30
CA LEU A 119 1.44 -12.42 8.85
C LEU A 119 -0.04 -12.28 8.49
N ARG A 120 -0.66 -11.23 9.03
CA ARG A 120 -2.07 -10.86 8.79
C ARG A 120 -2.20 -9.43 8.32
N ILE A 121 -3.12 -9.24 7.38
CA ILE A 121 -3.57 -7.93 6.90
C ILE A 121 -5.05 -7.80 7.20
N SER A 122 -5.44 -6.70 7.82
CA SER A 122 -6.84 -6.34 8.06
C SER A 122 -7.12 -4.90 7.59
N PRO A 123 -8.37 -4.57 7.23
CA PRO A 123 -8.76 -3.18 7.07
C PRO A 123 -8.52 -2.42 8.37
N ALA A 124 -7.86 -1.26 8.30
CA ALA A 124 -7.76 -0.36 9.44
C ALA A 124 -9.03 0.51 9.46
N SER A 125 -9.78 0.48 10.56
CA SER A 125 -10.85 1.45 10.80
C SER A 125 -10.21 2.84 10.86
N GLY A 126 -10.53 3.70 9.89
CA GLY A 126 -9.84 4.97 9.70
C GLY A 126 -9.95 5.89 10.91
N SER A 127 -8.81 6.31 11.45
CA SER A 127 -8.71 7.51 12.26
C SER A 127 -8.52 8.73 11.34
N LYS A 128 -9.64 9.35 10.96
CA LYS A 128 -9.70 10.81 10.70
C LYS A 128 -10.62 11.38 11.80
N ALA A 129 -10.30 12.40 12.59
CA ALA A 129 -9.34 13.49 12.43
C ALA A 129 -8.78 13.95 13.79
N ALA A 130 -7.48 14.24 13.84
CA ALA A 130 -6.94 15.21 14.79
C ALA A 130 -7.27 16.61 14.24
N GLY A 131 -8.49 17.07 14.50
CA GLY A 131 -8.80 18.49 14.49
C GLY A 131 -8.38 19.05 15.83
N ASP A 132 -7.16 19.56 15.91
CA ASP A 132 -6.72 20.46 16.97
C ASP A 132 -7.54 21.75 16.83
N GLY A 133 -8.69 21.80 17.51
CA GLY A 133 -9.48 23.00 17.74
C GLY A 133 -9.30 23.41 19.19
N ARG A 134 -8.07 23.81 19.56
CA ARG A 134 -7.85 24.61 20.76
C ARG A 134 -8.06 26.08 20.41
N ASP A 135 -9.32 26.48 20.32
CA ASP A 135 -9.71 27.87 20.53
C ASP A 135 -10.24 27.99 21.97
N GLY A 136 -9.31 28.41 22.84
CA GLY A 136 -9.61 28.91 24.17
C GLY A 136 -10.20 30.34 24.12
N PRO A 137 -10.51 30.92 25.30
CA PRO A 137 -11.68 31.78 25.50
C PRO A 137 -11.39 33.27 25.36
N THR A 138 -12.41 34.04 24.96
CA THR A 138 -12.69 35.41 25.41
C THR A 138 -14.19 35.68 25.35
#